data_AF-I7LZD9-F1
#
_entry.id   AF-I7LZD9-F1
#
_cell.length_a   1.000
_cell.length_b   1.000
_cell.length_c   1.000
_cell.angle_alpha   90.00
_cell.angle_beta   90.00
_cell.angle_gamma   90.00
#
_symmetry.space_group_name_H-M   'P 1'
#
loop_
_entity.id
_entity.type
_entity.pdbx_description
1 polymer ?
#
loop_
_entity_poly.entity_id
_entity_poly.type
_entity_poly.pdbx_seq_one_letter_code
_entity_poly.pdbx_strand_id
1 'polypeptide(L)'
;MNQLDPRMQSYCGNVITWSISPTTLNVHYTYDYLALMKYQGVYARWVASGGSNNKDPTNDCLGILRSVVCAYHYPVCDPNNGDRFAVCGWYCDYLRDRCPKETDLINEICSEPQSSWCAYSSRNAFKLFVFFVILFVFIN
;
A
#
# COMPACT_ATOMS: atom_id res chain seq x y z
N MET A 1 23.37 13.81 -6.56
CA MET A 1 22.21 12.94 -6.26
C MET A 1 22.71 11.86 -5.31
N ASN A 2 22.24 11.82 -4.07
CA ASN A 2 22.68 10.82 -3.08
C ASN A 2 22.12 9.44 -3.47
N GLN A 3 22.98 8.43 -3.55
CA GLN A 3 22.55 7.04 -3.78
C GLN A 3 21.64 6.60 -2.64
N LEU A 4 20.40 6.23 -2.97
CA LEU A 4 19.46 5.59 -2.03
C LEU A 4 19.96 4.18 -1.67
N ASP A 5 19.77 3.78 -0.42
CA ASP A 5 20.10 2.43 0.07
C ASP A 5 19.44 1.36 -0.84
N PRO A 6 20.18 0.35 -1.33
CA PRO A 6 19.64 -0.71 -2.16
C PRO A 6 18.44 -1.45 -1.55
N ARG A 7 18.31 -1.46 -0.22
CA ARG A 7 17.17 -2.06 0.50
C ARG A 7 15.91 -1.21 0.47
N MET A 8 16.00 0.06 0.08
CA MET A 8 14.85 0.93 -0.19
C MET A 8 14.25 0.68 -1.57
N GLN A 9 14.88 -0.14 -2.43
CA GLN A 9 14.46 -0.36 -3.82
C GLN A 9 13.20 -1.23 -3.99
N SER A 10 12.54 -1.66 -2.91
CA SER A 10 11.32 -2.50 -3.01
C SER A 10 10.37 -2.35 -1.82
N TYR A 11 10.06 -1.12 -1.41
CA TYR A 11 9.17 -0.89 -0.26
C TYR A 11 7.79 -1.56 -0.42
N CYS A 12 7.15 -1.39 -1.56
CA CYS A 12 5.89 -2.05 -1.92
C CYS A 12 6.08 -3.49 -2.40
N GLY A 13 7.33 -3.97 -2.45
CA GLY A 13 7.65 -5.34 -2.81
C GLY A 13 7.36 -5.65 -4.27
N ASN A 14 7.45 -4.65 -5.15
CA ASN A 14 7.30 -4.85 -6.58
C ASN A 14 8.56 -5.53 -7.11
N VAL A 15 8.65 -6.85 -6.91
CA VAL A 15 9.69 -7.67 -7.53
C VAL A 15 9.30 -7.79 -8.99
N ILE A 16 9.87 -6.93 -9.81
CA ILE A 16 9.66 -6.94 -11.26
C ILE A 16 10.43 -8.15 -11.80
N THR A 17 9.72 -9.24 -12.06
CA THR A 17 10.32 -10.51 -12.51
C THR A 17 10.43 -10.64 -14.03
N TRP A 18 9.89 -9.68 -14.79
CA TRP A 18 9.91 -9.66 -16.25
C TRP A 18 10.68 -8.46 -16.80
N SER A 19 11.13 -8.56 -18.06
CA SER A 19 11.80 -7.43 -18.73
C SER A 19 10.86 -6.24 -18.90
N ILE A 20 11.27 -5.10 -18.37
CA ILE A 20 10.59 -3.82 -18.56
C ILE A 20 11.56 -2.77 -19.09
N SER A 21 11.03 -1.69 -19.67
CA SER A 21 11.87 -0.58 -20.12
C SER A 21 12.56 0.11 -18.92
N PRO A 22 13.77 0.68 -19.11
CA PRO A 22 14.42 1.49 -18.06
C PRO A 22 13.54 2.64 -17.56
N THR A 23 12.74 3.24 -18.45
CA THR A 23 11.78 4.30 -18.10
C THR A 23 10.72 3.78 -17.13
N THR A 24 10.11 2.63 -17.44
CA THR A 24 9.15 1.97 -16.55
C THR A 24 9.80 1.66 -15.19
N LEU A 25 11.02 1.14 -15.20
CA LEU A 25 11.74 0.80 -13.96
C LEU A 25 11.95 2.03 -13.06
N ASN A 26 12.36 3.17 -13.64
CA ASN A 26 12.55 4.42 -12.91
C ASN A 26 11.24 4.97 -12.33
N VAL A 27 10.13 4.83 -13.05
CA VAL A 27 8.79 5.19 -12.53
C VAL A 27 8.45 4.33 -11.33
N HIS A 28 8.70 3.01 -11.40
CA HIS A 28 8.47 2.11 -10.26
C HIS A 28 9.33 2.50 -9.07
N TYR A 29 10.62 2.80 -9.23
CA TYR A 29 11.45 3.27 -8.12
C TYR A 29 10.95 4.58 -7.51
N THR A 30 10.43 5.48 -8.34
CA THR A 30 9.84 6.73 -7.87
C THR A 30 8.61 6.46 -7.01
N TYR A 31 7.73 5.54 -7.41
CA TYR A 31 6.56 5.17 -6.63
C TYR A 31 6.90 4.51 -5.30
N ASP A 32 7.89 3.60 -5.28
CA ASP A 32 8.37 2.97 -4.05
C ASP A 32 8.94 4.02 -3.09
N TYR A 33 9.73 4.96 -3.61
CA TYR A 33 10.29 6.06 -2.83
C TYR A 33 9.17 6.94 -2.23
N LEU A 34 8.18 7.34 -3.03
CA LEU A 34 7.07 8.18 -2.54
C LEU A 34 6.22 7.45 -1.48
N ALA A 35 5.93 6.17 -1.70
CA ALA A 35 5.20 5.34 -0.73
C ALA A 35 5.97 5.20 0.58
N LEU A 36 7.29 4.97 0.50
CA LEU A 36 8.16 4.89 1.68
C LEU A 36 8.17 6.22 2.45
N MET A 37 8.29 7.35 1.76
CA MET A 37 8.31 8.67 2.40
C MET A 37 7.02 8.94 3.19
N LYS A 38 5.85 8.58 2.63
CA LYS A 38 4.57 8.71 3.35
C LYS A 38 4.50 7.82 4.59
N TYR A 39 4.95 6.58 4.48
CA TYR A 39 4.99 5.65 5.61
C TYR A 39 5.95 6.09 6.71
N GLN A 40 7.14 6.58 6.34
CA GLN A 40 8.19 6.96 7.28
C GLN A 40 7.74 8.02 8.28
N GLY A 41 6.90 8.97 7.87
CA GLY A 41 6.35 10.00 8.77
C GLY A 41 5.54 9.39 9.92
N VAL A 42 4.66 8.44 9.60
CA VAL A 42 3.83 7.72 10.59
C VAL A 42 4.69 6.77 11.43
N TYR A 43 5.60 6.04 10.78
CA TYR A 43 6.50 5.11 11.45
C TYR A 43 7.41 5.81 12.48
N ALA A 44 7.97 6.97 12.15
CA ALA A 44 8.80 7.73 13.07
C ALA A 44 8.04 8.12 14.35
N ARG A 45 6.75 8.50 14.23
CA ARG A 45 5.89 8.78 15.39
C ARG A 45 5.59 7.53 16.21
N TRP A 46 5.35 6.39 15.56
CA TRP A 46 5.19 5.11 16.26
C TRP A 46 6.45 4.73 17.05
N VAL A 47 7.65 4.84 16.44
CA VAL A 47 8.92 4.61 17.13
C VAL A 47 9.07 5.56 18.34
N ALA A 48 8.79 6.85 18.15
CA ALA A 48 8.85 7.85 19.23
C ALA A 48 7.85 7.56 20.37
N SER A 49 6.74 6.87 20.09
CA SER A 49 5.76 6.45 21.10
C SER A 49 6.21 5.23 21.93
N GLY A 50 7.33 4.60 21.56
CA GLY A 50 7.85 3.36 22.15
C GLY A 50 7.35 2.08 21.46
N GLY A 51 6.77 2.20 20.26
CA GLY A 51 6.33 1.06 19.46
C GLY A 51 5.15 0.28 20.04
N SER A 52 4.27 0.96 20.80
CA SER A 52 3.17 0.33 21.54
C SER A 52 1.87 0.34 20.74
N ASN A 53 1.03 -0.68 20.94
CA ASN A 53 -0.35 -0.70 20.45
C ASN A 53 -1.32 0.18 21.25
N ASN A 54 -0.88 0.74 22.38
CA ASN A 54 -1.73 1.55 23.26
C ASN A 54 -1.61 3.05 22.98
N LYS A 55 -0.81 3.44 21.99
CA LYS A 55 -0.59 4.82 21.58
C LYS A 55 -0.64 4.88 20.06
N ASP A 56 -1.23 5.95 19.53
CA ASP A 56 -1.24 6.18 18.10
C ASP A 56 0.12 6.70 17.61
N PRO A 57 0.55 6.34 16.39
CA PRO A 57 -0.05 5.32 15.51
C PRO A 57 0.13 3.91 16.09
N THR A 58 -0.80 2.98 15.90
CA THR A 58 -0.70 1.59 16.41
C THR A 58 0.02 0.65 15.41
N ASN A 59 0.33 -0.60 15.80
CA ASN A 59 0.86 -1.59 14.84
C ASN A 59 -0.14 -1.89 13.72
N ASP A 60 -1.43 -1.93 14.04
CA ASP A 60 -2.49 -2.13 13.05
C ASP A 60 -2.53 -0.98 12.06
N CYS A 61 -2.38 0.26 12.56
CA CYS A 61 -2.25 1.43 11.70
C CYS A 61 -1.08 1.27 10.72
N LEU A 62 0.11 0.91 11.21
CA LEU A 62 1.27 0.72 10.34
C LEU A 62 1.06 -0.41 9.32
N GLY A 63 0.42 -1.51 9.74
CA GLY A 63 0.13 -2.66 8.88
C GLY A 63 -0.78 -2.30 7.72
N ILE A 64 -1.91 -1.62 7.99
CA ILE A 64 -2.83 -1.18 6.94
C ILE A 64 -2.19 -0.09 6.09
N LEU A 65 -1.49 0.85 6.72
CA LEU A 65 -0.92 2.01 6.06
C LEU A 65 0.00 1.62 4.92
N ARG A 66 0.91 0.67 5.17
CA ARG A 66 1.81 0.16 4.13
C ARG A 66 1.05 -0.33 2.90
N SER A 67 -0.03 -1.09 3.11
CA SER A 67 -0.82 -1.64 2.01
C SER A 67 -1.52 -0.53 1.21
N VAL A 68 -2.05 0.48 1.92
CA VAL A 68 -2.80 1.60 1.33
C VAL A 68 -1.90 2.58 0.58
N VAL A 69 -0.76 3.01 1.14
CA VAL A 69 0.18 3.90 0.43
C VAL A 69 0.75 3.24 -0.81
N CYS A 70 0.95 1.91 -0.77
CA CYS A 70 1.37 1.16 -1.93
C CYS A 70 0.28 1.09 -3.00
N ALA A 71 -0.97 0.86 -2.64
CA ALA A 71 -2.08 0.89 -3.59
C ALA A 71 -2.25 2.29 -4.24
N TYR A 72 -2.06 3.35 -3.46
CA TYR A 72 -2.15 4.72 -3.93
C TYR A 72 -1.05 5.07 -4.96
N HIS A 73 0.20 4.68 -4.70
CA HIS A 73 1.31 4.98 -5.61
C HIS A 73 1.47 3.97 -6.75
N TYR A 74 0.98 2.75 -6.60
CA TYR A 74 0.90 1.74 -7.66
C TYR A 74 -0.56 1.48 -8.04
N PRO A 75 -1.25 2.46 -8.65
CA PRO A 75 -2.62 2.26 -9.07
C PRO A 75 -2.67 1.25 -10.22
N VAL A 76 -3.76 0.48 -10.24
CA VAL A 76 -4.15 -0.23 -11.45
C VAL A 76 -4.70 0.81 -12.42
N CYS A 77 -4.27 0.78 -13.67
CA CYS A 77 -4.82 1.67 -14.69
C CYS A 77 -5.98 0.99 -15.42
N ASP A 78 -6.98 1.77 -15.80
CA ASP A 78 -8.04 1.36 -16.71
C ASP A 78 -7.40 1.08 -18.10
N PRO A 79 -7.59 -0.13 -18.66
CA PRO A 79 -6.99 -0.50 -19.93
C PRO A 79 -7.54 0.29 -21.14
N ASN A 80 -8.70 0.95 -20.99
CA ASN A 80 -9.38 1.62 -22.10
C ASN A 80 -8.97 3.08 -22.27
N ASN A 81 -8.78 3.82 -21.17
CA ASN A 81 -8.44 5.24 -21.20
C ASN A 81 -7.10 5.57 -20.49
N GLY A 82 -6.49 4.61 -19.78
CA GLY A 82 -5.26 4.80 -19.04
C GLY A 82 -5.42 5.55 -17.71
N ASP A 83 -6.66 5.83 -17.29
CA ASP A 83 -6.94 6.51 -16.03
C ASP A 83 -6.55 5.62 -14.85
N ARG A 84 -6.08 6.23 -13.78
CA ARG A 84 -5.69 5.52 -12.56
C ARG A 84 -6.93 5.20 -11.76
N PHE A 85 -7.07 3.95 -11.32
CA PHE A 85 -8.10 3.62 -10.36
C PHE A 85 -7.72 4.09 -8.95
N ALA A 86 -8.68 4.70 -8.27
CA ALA A 86 -8.59 5.07 -6.87
C ALA A 86 -8.32 3.85 -5.96
N VAL A 87 -7.77 4.09 -4.77
CA VAL A 87 -7.68 3.06 -3.72
C VAL A 87 -9.08 2.57 -3.36
N CYS A 88 -9.23 1.26 -3.21
CA CYS A 88 -10.53 0.67 -2.86
C CYS A 88 -11.13 1.25 -1.57
N GLY A 89 -12.43 1.52 -1.58
CA GLY A 89 -13.15 2.13 -0.46
C GLY A 89 -12.99 1.36 0.85
N TRP A 90 -13.02 0.03 0.79
CA TRP A 90 -12.79 -0.80 1.97
C TRP A 90 -11.40 -0.59 2.59
N TYR A 91 -10.37 -0.33 1.78
CA TYR A 91 -9.03 0.00 2.28
C TYR A 91 -9.03 1.35 2.99
N CYS A 92 -9.76 2.32 2.47
CA CYS A 92 -9.96 3.63 3.08
C CYS A 92 -10.73 3.54 4.39
N ASP A 93 -11.73 2.67 4.48
CA ASP A 93 -12.48 2.43 5.72
C ASP A 93 -11.59 1.79 6.79
N TYR A 94 -10.78 0.77 6.43
CA TYR A 94 -9.78 0.23 7.34
C TYR A 94 -8.73 1.26 7.75
N LEU A 95 -8.29 2.13 6.84
CA LEU A 95 -7.33 3.18 7.18
C LEU A 95 -7.93 4.18 8.18
N ARG A 96 -9.18 4.60 7.99
CA ARG A 96 -9.90 5.48 8.92
C ARG A 96 -10.09 4.83 10.30
N ASP A 97 -10.46 3.56 10.32
CA ASP A 97 -10.67 2.79 11.55
C ASP A 97 -9.37 2.61 12.33
N ARG A 98 -8.27 2.24 11.67
CA ARG A 98 -7.01 1.89 12.32
C ARG A 98 -6.04 3.07 12.50
N CYS A 99 -6.17 4.12 11.71
CA CYS A 99 -5.32 5.32 11.73
C CYS A 99 -6.13 6.63 11.88
N PRO A 100 -7.03 6.77 12.87
CA PRO A 100 -7.98 7.89 12.92
C PRO A 100 -7.31 9.28 13.03
N LYS A 101 -6.05 9.35 13.47
CA LYS A 101 -5.29 10.61 13.61
C LYS A 101 -4.53 11.02 12.34
N GLU A 102 -4.48 10.16 11.33
CA GLU A 102 -3.79 10.42 10.06
C GLU A 102 -4.71 11.11 9.06
N THR A 103 -5.43 12.15 9.49
CA THR A 103 -6.52 12.77 8.74
C THR A 103 -6.08 13.33 7.40
N ASP A 104 -4.93 13.99 7.35
CA ASP A 104 -4.41 14.59 6.11
C ASP A 104 -4.05 13.51 5.08
N LEU A 105 -3.46 12.41 5.55
CA LEU A 105 -3.09 11.27 4.73
C LEU A 105 -4.32 10.50 4.24
N ILE A 106 -5.32 10.33 5.10
CA ILE A 106 -6.61 9.74 4.76
C ILE A 106 -7.29 10.59 3.68
N ASN A 107 -7.36 11.91 3.86
CA ASN A 107 -8.01 12.80 2.91
C ASN A 107 -7.29 12.81 1.57
N GLU A 108 -5.96 12.79 1.59
CA GLU A 108 -5.18 12.69 0.36
C GLU A 108 -5.49 11.39 -0.39
N ILE A 109 -5.34 10.24 0.26
CA ILE A 109 -5.43 8.92 -0.40
C ILE A 109 -6.87 8.55 -0.76
N CYS A 110 -7.83 8.96 0.05
CA CYS A 110 -9.22 8.50 -0.01
C CYS A 110 -10.21 9.57 -0.50
N SER A 111 -9.72 10.60 -1.20
CA SER A 111 -10.55 11.66 -1.79
C SER A 111 -11.13 11.28 -3.15
N GLU A 112 -10.55 10.31 -3.85
CA GLU A 112 -10.97 9.97 -5.21
C GLU A 112 -12.28 9.17 -5.26
N PRO A 113 -13.15 9.41 -6.26
CA PRO A 113 -14.39 8.67 -6.44
C PRO A 113 -14.13 7.18 -6.65
N GLN A 114 -14.91 6.35 -5.96
CA GLN A 114 -14.80 4.90 -6.07
C GLN A 114 -15.43 4.41 -7.37
N SER A 115 -14.67 3.63 -8.15
CA SER A 115 -15.18 2.91 -9.33
C SER A 115 -15.36 1.42 -9.00
N SER A 116 -16.01 0.64 -9.87
CA SER A 116 -16.10 -0.82 -9.70
C SER A 116 -14.72 -1.50 -9.73
N TRP A 117 -13.73 -0.83 -10.33
CA TRP A 117 -12.33 -1.19 -10.34
C TRP A 117 -11.54 -0.26 -9.42
N CYS A 118 -10.69 -0.81 -8.58
CA CYS A 118 -9.96 -0.05 -7.59
C CYS A 118 -8.56 -0.63 -7.36
N ALA A 119 -7.62 0.23 -6.95
CA ALA A 119 -6.27 -0.16 -6.63
C ALA A 119 -6.21 -0.86 -5.25
N TYR A 120 -5.55 -2.02 -5.22
CA TYR A 120 -5.24 -2.75 -4.01
C TYR A 120 -3.84 -3.35 -4.07
N SER A 121 -3.14 -3.45 -2.93
CA SER A 121 -1.87 -4.17 -2.88
C SER A 121 -2.09 -5.69 -2.98
N SER A 122 -1.55 -6.29 -4.04
CA SER A 122 -1.69 -7.73 -4.37
C SER A 122 -1.10 -8.69 -3.33
N ARG A 123 -0.26 -8.22 -2.40
CA ARG A 123 0.28 -9.03 -1.28
C ARG A 123 -0.81 -9.68 -0.41
N ASN A 124 -2.01 -9.10 -0.34
CA ASN A 124 -3.12 -9.64 0.45
C ASN A 124 -4.05 -10.57 -0.35
N ALA A 125 -4.10 -10.46 -1.69
CA ALA A 125 -4.96 -11.30 -2.52
C ALA A 125 -4.50 -12.77 -2.55
N PHE A 126 -3.19 -13.01 -2.53
CA PHE A 126 -2.64 -14.37 -2.52
C PHE A 126 -2.97 -15.13 -1.22
N LYS A 127 -3.00 -14.44 -0.07
CA LYS A 127 -3.31 -15.08 1.22
C LYS A 127 -4.75 -15.57 1.31
N LEU A 128 -5.70 -14.82 0.76
CA LEU A 128 -7.10 -15.23 0.68
C LEU A 128 -7.27 -16.46 -0.21
N PHE A 129 -6.62 -16.49 -1.38
CA PHE A 129 -6.67 -17.63 -2.29
C PHE A 129 -6.15 -18.92 -1.64
N VAL A 130 -5.02 -18.86 -0.93
CA VAL A 130 -4.49 -20.01 -0.19
C VAL A 130 -5.44 -20.49 0.92
N PHE A 131 -6.08 -19.56 1.64
CA PHE A 131 -7.03 -19.91 2.70
C PHE A 131 -8.27 -20.64 2.15
N PHE A 132 -8.80 -20.20 1.01
CA PHE A 132 -9.92 -20.89 0.33
C PHE A 132 -9.53 -22.26 -0.21
N VAL A 133 -8.33 -22.42 -0.79
CA VAL A 133 -7.85 -23.72 -1.27
C VAL A 133 -7.69 -24.70 -0.10
N ILE A 134 -7.14 -24.26 1.03
CA ILE A 134 -6.99 -25.11 2.23
C ILE A 134 -8.37 -25.51 2.77
N LEU A 135 -9.30 -24.56 2.93
CA LEU A 135 -10.66 -24.89 3.40
C LEU A 135 -11.37 -25.93 2.51
N PHE A 136 -11.23 -25.83 1.19
CA PHE A 136 -11.85 -26.80 0.27
C PHE A 136 -11.21 -28.20 0.32
N VAL A 137 -9.91 -28.29 0.61
CA VAL A 137 -9.18 -29.56 0.69
C VAL A 137 -9.43 -30.30 2.01
N PHE A 138 -9.69 -29.60 3.12
CA PHE A 138 -9.90 -30.23 4.43
C PHE A 138 -11.37 -30.43 4.82
N ILE A 139 -12.31 -29.98 3.98
CA ILE A 139 -13.76 -30.15 4.19
C ILE A 139 -14.34 -31.27 3.29
N ASN A 140 -13.55 -31.83 2.38
CA ASN A 140 -13.86 -33.08 1.65
C ASN A 140 -13.03 -34.25 2.20
#